data_AF-A0A5C7P265-F1
#
_entry.id   AF-A0A5C7P265-F1
#
_cell.length_a   1.000
_cell.length_b   1.000
_cell.length_c   1.000
_cell.angle_alpha   90.00
_cell.angle_beta   90.00
_cell.angle_gamma   90.00
#
_symmetry.space_group_name_H-M   'P 1'
#
loop_
_entity.id
_entity.type
_entity.pdbx_description
1 polymer ?
#
loop_
_entity_poly.entity_id
_entity_poly.type
_entity_poly.pdbx_seq_one_letter_code
_entity_poly.pdbx_strand_id
1 'polypeptide(L)'
;MESSGRSSAGSVGVKKPMSSLNQVGWYWNRLRCMSIAEIMGRASTSASLAMERRKAPAEVPPARLDRLGARWLPRELPEPTGAILQRANEVLAGHWRIFASDAMNLGFPPEWNRNPANGVLLPLTYGKTMSFRDPAVTGDIKYLWEPNRHLELVCLAQAWQITSDARYLDGIGTLLESWFVQCPYALGPNWSSALEAGIRLINWSIVWQLIGGLSSPLFQHPVGKVLRADWLTSIWRHAEFIRGHQSRHSSANNHLIGELTGLFVAGSTWPYWDEAKQWRRDARDGLEREVLIQNAPDGVNREQTTAYQQFVWDFLLIAGLAARATGKTFSDAYWSRMEAMLV
;
A
#
# COMPACT_ATOMS: atom_id res chain seq x y z
N MET A 1 36.64 -19.37 43.64
CA MET A 1 35.63 -19.95 44.53
C MET A 1 34.94 -18.79 45.23
N GLU A 2 33.83 -18.36 44.63
CA GLU A 2 32.46 -18.53 45.17
C GLU A 2 32.11 -17.37 46.09
N SER A 3 31.33 -16.37 45.64
CA SER A 3 29.88 -16.34 45.36
C SER A 3 29.14 -15.63 46.49
N SER A 4 28.45 -14.55 46.17
CA SER A 4 26.99 -14.47 46.28
C SER A 4 26.53 -13.03 46.08
N GLY A 5 25.90 -12.79 44.93
CA GLY A 5 25.11 -11.59 44.68
C GLY A 5 23.70 -11.73 45.24
N ARG A 6 23.11 -10.60 45.60
CA ARG A 6 21.66 -10.37 45.61
C ARG A 6 21.41 -8.96 45.10
N SER A 7 21.04 -8.83 43.82
CA SER A 7 20.35 -7.64 43.32
C SER A 7 18.85 -7.87 43.50
N SER A 8 18.18 -6.88 44.10
CA SER A 8 16.73 -6.86 44.29
C SER A 8 16.05 -6.62 42.95
N ALA A 9 15.22 -7.57 42.53
CA ALA A 9 14.34 -7.47 41.39
C ALA A 9 13.32 -6.33 41.58
N GLY A 10 13.35 -5.35 40.67
CA GLY A 10 12.27 -4.38 40.49
C GLY A 10 11.06 -5.08 39.86
N SER A 11 9.91 -5.03 40.54
CA SER A 11 8.66 -5.59 40.06
C SER A 11 8.20 -4.87 38.79
N VAL A 12 8.16 -5.61 37.67
CA VAL A 12 7.50 -5.18 36.44
C VAL A 12 6.00 -5.12 36.70
N GLY A 13 5.42 -3.92 36.65
CA GLY A 13 3.99 -3.69 36.81
C GLY A 13 3.21 -4.36 35.68
N VAL A 14 2.52 -5.45 36.00
CA VAL A 14 1.49 -6.05 35.16
C VAL A 14 0.37 -5.02 34.96
N LYS A 15 0.14 -4.55 33.73
CA LYS A 15 -1.05 -3.75 33.41
C LYS A 15 -2.28 -4.61 33.65
N LYS A 16 -3.05 -4.28 34.69
CA LYS A 16 -4.36 -4.88 34.96
C LYS A 16 -5.29 -4.64 33.76
N PRO A 17 -6.09 -5.62 33.33
CA PRO A 17 -7.14 -5.39 32.34
C PRO A 17 -8.13 -4.34 32.88
N MET A 18 -8.55 -3.40 32.02
CA MET A 18 -9.59 -2.43 32.37
C MET A 18 -10.84 -3.16 32.87
N SER A 19 -11.41 -2.67 33.98
CA SER A 19 -12.71 -3.14 34.47
C SER A 19 -13.78 -2.98 33.38
N SER A 20 -14.74 -3.89 33.33
CA SER A 20 -15.84 -3.88 32.34
C SER A 20 -16.62 -2.56 32.33
N LEU A 21 -16.75 -1.90 33.48
CA LEU A 21 -17.38 -0.58 33.63
C LEU A 21 -16.61 0.53 32.89
N ASN A 22 -15.28 0.46 32.83
CA ASN A 22 -14.45 1.41 32.08
C ASN A 22 -14.52 1.19 30.57
N GLN A 23 -14.73 -0.06 30.11
CA GLN A 23 -14.96 -0.35 28.70
C GLN A 23 -16.31 0.22 28.22
N VAL A 24 -17.38 0.04 28.99
CA VAL A 24 -18.71 0.57 28.62
C VAL A 24 -18.69 2.11 28.59
N GLY A 25 -18.05 2.75 29.57
CA GLY A 25 -17.86 4.22 29.58
C GLY A 25 -17.05 4.74 28.39
N TRP A 26 -15.98 4.04 28.00
CA TRP A 26 -15.21 4.38 26.80
C TRP A 26 -16.02 4.21 25.51
N TYR A 27 -16.77 3.11 25.35
CA TYR A 27 -17.63 2.89 24.19
C TYR A 27 -18.76 3.93 24.13
N TRP A 28 -19.36 4.30 25.26
CA TRP A 28 -20.40 5.32 25.34
C TRP A 28 -19.88 6.71 24.95
N ASN A 29 -18.74 7.13 25.51
CA ASN A 29 -18.12 8.41 25.15
C ASN A 29 -17.68 8.43 23.69
N ARG A 30 -17.16 7.30 23.18
CA ARG A 30 -16.79 7.16 21.78
C ARG A 30 -18.01 7.28 20.85
N LEU A 31 -19.14 6.65 21.18
CA LEU A 31 -20.39 6.78 20.42
C LEU A 31 -20.94 8.20 20.44
N ARG A 32 -20.83 8.92 21.56
CA ARG A 32 -21.28 10.32 21.67
C ARG A 32 -20.48 11.29 20.80
N CYS A 33 -19.22 10.97 20.50
CA CYS A 33 -18.37 11.78 19.64
C CYS A 33 -18.51 11.44 18.14
N MET A 34 -19.27 10.40 17.78
CA MET A 34 -19.48 9.98 16.40
C MET A 34 -20.70 10.66 15.79
N SER A 35 -20.62 11.01 14.51
CA SER A 35 -21.81 11.38 13.76
C SER A 35 -22.72 10.15 13.54
N ILE A 36 -24.03 10.37 13.38
CA ILE A 36 -24.97 9.29 13.04
C ILE A 36 -24.57 8.59 11.73
N ALA A 37 -24.02 9.34 10.76
CA ALA A 37 -23.46 8.80 9.53
C ALA A 37 -22.27 7.86 9.78
N GLU A 38 -21.38 8.21 10.71
CA GLU A 38 -20.25 7.35 11.10
C GLU A 38 -20.70 6.06 11.79
N ILE A 39 -21.71 6.13 12.67
CA ILE A 39 -22.27 4.96 13.36
C ILE A 39 -22.92 4.00 12.35
N MET A 40 -23.79 4.51 11.47
CA MET A 40 -24.41 3.69 10.42
C MET A 40 -23.36 3.10 9.47
N GLY A 41 -22.35 3.88 9.09
CA GLY A 41 -21.24 3.42 8.27
C GLY A 41 -20.47 2.27 8.91
N ARG A 42 -20.20 2.32 10.22
CA ARG A 42 -19.52 1.25 10.97
C ARG A 42 -20.36 -0.03 11.04
N ALA A 43 -21.65 0.07 11.36
CA ALA A 43 -22.55 -1.09 11.45
C ALA A 43 -22.71 -1.78 10.08
N SER A 44 -22.89 -1.00 9.01
CA SER A 44 -22.94 -1.50 7.63
C SER A 44 -21.63 -2.20 7.24
N THR A 45 -20.48 -1.62 7.61
CA THR A 45 -19.15 -2.22 7.36
C THR A 45 -19.02 -3.58 8.02
N SER A 46 -19.39 -3.72 9.29
CA SER A 46 -19.29 -5.01 10.00
C SER A 46 -20.16 -6.10 9.37
N ALA A 47 -21.38 -5.76 8.94
CA ALA A 47 -22.26 -6.71 8.25
C ALA A 47 -21.71 -7.11 6.85
N SER A 48 -21.19 -6.16 6.07
CA SER A 48 -20.59 -6.42 4.75
C SER A 48 -19.40 -7.37 4.86
N LEU A 49 -18.49 -7.13 5.80
CA LEU A 49 -17.31 -7.96 6.01
C LEU A 49 -17.66 -9.40 6.40
N ALA A 50 -18.71 -9.59 7.20
CA ALA A 50 -19.18 -10.94 7.56
C ALA A 50 -19.76 -11.70 6.35
N MET A 51 -20.42 -11.00 5.43
CA MET A 51 -20.95 -11.57 4.19
C MET A 51 -19.83 -11.86 3.19
N GLU A 52 -18.89 -10.93 2.98
CA GLU A 52 -17.77 -11.06 2.06
C GLU A 52 -16.84 -12.20 2.43
N ARG A 53 -16.60 -12.42 3.72
CA ARG A 53 -15.83 -13.58 4.20
C ARG A 53 -16.37 -14.93 3.70
N ARG A 54 -17.66 -15.00 3.38
CA ARG A 54 -18.34 -16.23 2.92
C ARG A 54 -18.55 -16.27 1.40
N LYS A 55 -18.31 -15.17 0.68
CA LYS A 55 -18.46 -15.10 -0.77
C LYS A 55 -17.20 -15.59 -1.47
N ALA A 56 -17.36 -16.31 -2.56
CA ALA A 56 -16.26 -16.55 -3.48
C ALA A 56 -15.78 -15.20 -4.05
N PRO A 57 -14.47 -15.03 -4.31
CA PRO A 57 -13.96 -13.86 -5.01
C PRO A 57 -14.70 -13.64 -6.34
N ALA A 58 -14.96 -12.39 -6.68
CA ALA A 58 -15.50 -12.05 -7.98
C ALA A 58 -14.56 -12.56 -9.09
N GLU A 59 -15.15 -13.05 -10.18
CA GLU A 59 -14.40 -13.42 -11.38
C GLU A 59 -13.76 -12.17 -11.98
N VAL A 60 -12.48 -12.28 -12.34
CA VAL A 60 -11.74 -11.16 -12.92
C VAL A 60 -12.05 -11.10 -14.41
N PRO A 61 -12.60 -9.99 -14.93
CA PRO A 61 -12.90 -9.87 -16.36
C PRO A 61 -11.61 -9.90 -17.19
N PRO A 62 -11.67 -10.40 -18.44
CA PRO A 62 -10.51 -10.44 -19.32
C PRO A 62 -9.99 -9.04 -19.62
N ALA A 63 -8.66 -8.87 -19.56
CA ALA A 63 -8.00 -7.59 -19.83
C ALA A 63 -7.95 -7.29 -21.34
N ARG A 64 -8.41 -6.10 -21.76
CA ARG A 64 -8.28 -5.60 -23.14
C ARG A 64 -6.94 -4.89 -23.34
N LEU A 65 -5.96 -5.65 -23.82
CA LEU A 65 -4.57 -5.21 -23.95
C LEU A 65 -4.29 -4.29 -25.15
N ASP A 66 -5.29 -4.08 -26.02
CA ASP A 66 -5.26 -3.12 -27.13
C ASP A 66 -5.34 -1.66 -26.65
N ARG A 67 -5.79 -1.42 -25.42
CA ARG A 67 -5.88 -0.08 -24.84
C ARG A 67 -4.53 0.37 -24.27
N LEU A 68 -4.07 1.56 -24.64
CA LEU A 68 -2.83 2.12 -24.12
C LEU A 68 -3.05 2.86 -22.79
N GLY A 69 -2.26 2.52 -21.77
CA GLY A 69 -2.23 3.22 -20.48
C GLY A 69 -1.44 4.53 -20.53
N ALA A 70 -1.77 5.45 -19.62
CA ALA A 70 -1.03 6.70 -19.48
C ALA A 70 0.35 6.45 -18.87
N ARG A 71 1.39 7.03 -19.48
CA ARG A 71 2.75 7.11 -18.92
C ARG A 71 2.90 8.44 -18.19
N TRP A 72 3.11 8.39 -16.89
CA TRP A 72 3.19 9.56 -16.01
C TRP A 72 4.56 9.73 -15.35
N LEU A 73 5.45 8.74 -15.49
CA LEU A 73 6.84 8.91 -15.11
C LEU A 73 7.60 9.76 -16.13
N PRO A 74 8.58 10.58 -15.67
CA PRO A 74 9.55 11.20 -16.55
C PRO A 74 10.34 10.14 -17.34
N ARG A 75 10.94 10.55 -18.45
CA ARG A 75 11.77 9.64 -19.28
C ARG A 75 13.15 9.41 -18.69
N GLU A 76 13.67 10.40 -17.96
CA GLU A 76 15.00 10.37 -17.37
C GLU A 76 14.93 9.85 -15.93
N LEU A 77 15.94 9.06 -15.55
CA LEU A 77 16.13 8.62 -14.17
C LEU A 77 16.92 9.67 -13.38
N PRO A 78 16.61 9.90 -12.11
CA PRO A 78 17.37 10.81 -11.27
C PRO A 78 18.74 10.21 -10.87
N GLU A 79 19.78 11.04 -10.86
CA GLU A 79 21.07 10.75 -10.22
C GLU A 79 20.97 10.88 -8.68
N PRO A 80 21.80 10.18 -7.86
CA PRO A 80 22.92 9.33 -8.27
C PRO A 80 22.56 7.85 -8.47
N THR A 81 22.93 7.30 -9.63
CA THR A 81 22.68 5.91 -10.04
C THR A 81 23.38 4.84 -9.17
N GLY A 82 24.52 5.16 -8.54
CA GLY A 82 25.29 4.21 -7.73
C GLY A 82 24.56 3.65 -6.51
N ALA A 83 23.80 4.49 -5.80
CA ALA A 83 23.03 4.06 -4.63
C ALA A 83 21.88 3.11 -5.01
N ILE A 84 21.27 3.34 -6.18
CA ILE A 84 20.23 2.46 -6.74
C ILE A 84 20.81 1.07 -7.02
N LEU A 85 21.97 1.00 -7.68
CA LEU A 85 22.61 -0.29 -7.98
C LEU A 85 23.04 -1.04 -6.73
N GLN A 86 23.61 -0.35 -5.73
CA GLN A 86 23.93 -0.97 -4.45
C GLN A 86 22.67 -1.59 -3.82
N ARG A 87 21.58 -0.83 -3.75
CA ARG A 87 20.34 -1.27 -3.13
C ARG A 87 19.70 -2.44 -3.89
N ALA A 88 19.72 -2.40 -5.22
CA ALA A 88 19.21 -3.48 -6.06
C ALA A 88 20.01 -4.78 -5.85
N ASN A 89 21.35 -4.69 -5.75
CA ASN A 89 22.20 -5.84 -5.49
C ASN A 89 22.01 -6.43 -4.08
N GLU A 90 21.78 -5.59 -3.06
CA GLU A 90 21.42 -6.05 -1.72
C GLU A 90 20.13 -6.90 -1.76
N VAL A 91 19.10 -6.40 -2.46
CA VAL A 91 17.81 -7.11 -2.60
C VAL A 91 18.00 -8.46 -3.29
N LEU A 92 18.72 -8.51 -4.41
CA LEU A 92 19.03 -9.78 -5.10
C LEU A 92 19.83 -10.74 -4.23
N ALA A 93 20.65 -10.23 -3.31
CA ALA A 93 21.39 -11.02 -2.32
C ALA A 93 20.54 -11.39 -1.08
N GLY A 94 19.24 -11.07 -1.05
CA GLY A 94 18.33 -11.37 0.07
C GLY A 94 18.42 -10.41 1.25
N HIS A 95 19.06 -9.25 1.08
CA HIS A 95 19.26 -8.24 2.12
C HIS A 95 18.34 -7.04 1.93
N TRP A 96 17.49 -6.79 2.93
CA TRP A 96 16.43 -5.78 2.88
C TRP A 96 16.60 -4.78 4.03
N ARG A 97 16.58 -3.50 3.71
CA ARG A 97 16.52 -2.40 4.69
C ARG A 97 15.06 -2.01 4.90
N ILE A 98 14.60 -2.00 6.14
CA ILE A 98 13.23 -1.67 6.52
C ILE A 98 13.27 -0.42 7.42
N PHE A 99 12.62 0.66 6.99
CA PHE A 99 12.73 1.97 7.63
C PHE A 99 14.21 2.39 7.82
N ALA A 100 14.57 2.85 9.02
CA ALA A 100 15.93 3.26 9.38
C ALA A 100 16.81 2.10 9.90
N SER A 101 16.43 0.84 9.67
CA SER A 101 17.23 -0.31 10.11
C SER A 101 18.42 -0.57 9.18
N ASP A 102 19.43 -1.25 9.73
CA ASP A 102 20.44 -1.92 8.91
C ASP A 102 19.80 -2.99 8.01
N ALA A 103 20.56 -3.44 7.00
CA ALA A 103 20.11 -4.48 6.09
C ALA A 103 19.89 -5.81 6.85
N MET A 104 18.67 -6.34 6.74
CA MET A 104 18.21 -7.59 7.33
C MET A 104 18.22 -8.69 6.27
N ASN A 105 18.65 -9.90 6.63
CA ASN A 105 18.53 -11.04 5.73
C ASN A 105 17.09 -11.59 5.79
N LEU A 106 16.30 -11.29 4.77
CA LEU A 106 14.93 -11.82 4.62
C LEU A 106 14.85 -12.93 3.56
N GLY A 107 15.94 -13.18 2.83
CA GLY A 107 15.97 -14.08 1.69
C GLY A 107 15.46 -13.45 0.39
N PHE A 108 15.55 -14.24 -0.69
CA PHE A 108 15.09 -13.87 -2.01
C PHE A 108 14.50 -15.11 -2.72
N PRO A 109 13.17 -15.25 -2.81
CA PRO A 109 12.15 -14.34 -2.26
C PRO A 109 12.02 -14.42 -0.72
N PRO A 110 11.48 -13.39 -0.05
CA PRO A 110 11.20 -13.44 1.38
C PRO A 110 9.93 -14.25 1.69
N GLU A 111 9.77 -14.65 2.96
CA GLU A 111 8.49 -15.13 3.49
C GLU A 111 7.56 -13.93 3.75
N TRP A 112 6.73 -13.58 2.76
CA TRP A 112 5.97 -12.32 2.72
C TRP A 112 5.02 -12.08 3.90
N ASN A 113 4.59 -13.15 4.58
CA ASN A 113 3.70 -13.08 5.75
C ASN A 113 4.45 -13.22 7.09
N ARG A 114 5.78 -13.29 7.09
CA ARG A 114 6.60 -13.29 8.31
C ARG A 114 6.97 -11.86 8.68
N ASN A 115 6.63 -11.43 9.89
CA ASN A 115 6.98 -10.10 10.36
C ASN A 115 8.50 -10.02 10.63
N PRO A 116 9.25 -9.16 9.93
CA PRO A 116 10.70 -9.01 10.12
C PRO A 116 11.11 -8.59 11.54
N ALA A 117 10.25 -7.86 12.26
CA ALA A 117 10.59 -7.33 13.59
C ALA A 117 10.70 -8.41 14.68
N ASN A 118 9.91 -9.48 14.58
CA ASN A 118 9.82 -10.52 15.62
C ASN A 118 9.77 -11.96 15.09
N GLY A 119 9.85 -12.15 13.78
CA GLY A 119 9.86 -13.46 13.12
C GLY A 119 8.51 -14.19 13.11
N VAL A 120 7.42 -13.58 13.60
CA VAL A 120 6.10 -14.24 13.64
C VAL A 120 5.54 -14.40 12.23
N LEU A 121 5.11 -15.62 11.89
CA LEU A 121 4.38 -15.91 10.65
C LEU A 121 2.88 -15.63 10.87
N LEU A 122 2.33 -14.64 10.16
CA LEU A 122 0.92 -14.28 10.26
C LEU A 122 0.03 -15.21 9.41
N PRO A 123 -1.18 -15.56 9.88
CA PRO A 123 -2.03 -16.54 9.22
C PRO A 123 -2.79 -15.98 8.02
N LEU A 124 -3.06 -16.84 7.03
CA LEU A 124 -3.89 -16.54 5.85
C LEU A 124 -5.40 -16.63 6.15
N THR A 125 -5.87 -15.84 7.12
CA THR A 125 -7.30 -15.64 7.39
C THR A 125 -7.83 -14.43 6.62
N TYR A 126 -9.16 -14.22 6.56
CA TYR A 126 -9.73 -13.08 5.83
C TYR A 126 -9.19 -11.74 6.37
N GLY A 127 -8.44 -11.02 5.54
CA GLY A 127 -7.53 -9.95 5.95
C GLY A 127 -8.23 -8.80 6.68
N LYS A 128 -9.43 -8.40 6.22
CA LYS A 128 -10.22 -7.33 6.85
C LYS A 128 -10.68 -7.62 8.27
N THR A 129 -10.65 -8.88 8.71
CA THR A 129 -11.00 -9.27 10.08
C THR A 129 -9.79 -9.42 11.00
N MET A 130 -8.57 -9.25 10.47
CA MET A 130 -7.35 -9.31 11.27
C MET A 130 -7.22 -8.09 12.18
N SER A 131 -6.70 -8.33 13.38
CA SER A 131 -6.39 -7.28 14.37
C SER A 131 -4.91 -7.26 14.66
N PHE A 132 -4.30 -6.08 14.55
CA PHE A 132 -2.88 -5.83 14.83
C PHE A 132 -2.68 -4.97 16.09
N ARG A 133 -3.69 -4.95 16.97
CA ARG A 133 -3.69 -4.10 18.18
C ARG A 133 -2.73 -4.58 19.27
N ASP A 134 -2.32 -5.84 19.22
CA ASP A 134 -1.40 -6.43 20.19
C ASP A 134 -0.06 -6.74 19.52
N PRO A 135 0.94 -5.85 19.64
CA PRO A 135 2.27 -6.07 19.08
C PRO A 135 2.99 -7.29 19.66
N ALA A 136 2.59 -7.80 20.84
CA ALA A 136 3.16 -9.02 21.38
C ALA A 136 2.77 -10.25 20.55
N VAL A 137 1.62 -10.20 19.86
CA VAL A 137 1.12 -11.29 19.03
C VAL A 137 1.59 -11.14 17.58
N THR A 138 1.51 -9.94 17.00
CA THR A 138 1.76 -9.74 15.55
C THR A 138 3.06 -9.02 15.24
N GLY A 139 3.74 -8.45 16.24
CA GLY A 139 4.73 -7.39 16.04
C GLY A 139 4.06 -6.09 15.60
N ASP A 140 4.85 -5.01 15.45
CA ASP A 140 4.36 -3.84 14.71
C ASP A 140 4.18 -4.26 13.25
N ILE A 141 2.92 -4.24 12.80
CA ILE A 141 2.51 -4.68 11.47
C ILE A 141 3.18 -3.88 10.34
N LYS A 142 3.64 -2.65 10.63
CA LYS A 142 4.34 -1.80 9.66
C LYS A 142 5.62 -2.46 9.14
N TYR A 143 6.33 -3.24 9.96
CA TYR A 143 7.53 -3.95 9.52
C TYR A 143 7.22 -5.06 8.52
N LEU A 144 6.04 -5.68 8.61
CA LEU A 144 5.59 -6.64 7.60
C LEU A 144 5.10 -5.91 6.35
N TRP A 145 4.34 -4.82 6.50
CA TRP A 145 3.84 -4.08 5.35
C TRP A 145 4.93 -3.39 4.54
N GLU A 146 6.02 -2.94 5.16
CA GLU A 146 7.09 -2.22 4.46
C GLU A 146 7.67 -2.97 3.25
N PRO A 147 8.20 -4.20 3.36
CA PRO A 147 8.63 -4.95 2.18
C PRO A 147 7.46 -5.29 1.24
N ASN A 148 6.24 -5.46 1.79
CA ASN A 148 5.02 -5.72 1.03
C ASN A 148 4.44 -4.46 0.33
N ARG A 149 5.05 -3.29 0.46
CA ARG A 149 4.77 -2.11 -0.38
C ARG A 149 5.51 -2.20 -1.71
N HIS A 150 6.50 -3.08 -1.84
CA HIS A 150 7.25 -3.37 -3.06
C HIS A 150 8.06 -2.17 -3.57
N LEU A 151 8.61 -1.36 -2.67
CA LEU A 151 9.57 -0.30 -3.03
C LEU A 151 10.83 -0.89 -3.68
N GLU A 152 11.25 -2.07 -3.24
CA GLU A 152 12.40 -2.79 -3.79
C GLU A 152 12.20 -3.21 -5.25
N LEU A 153 10.96 -3.46 -5.69
CA LEU A 153 10.70 -3.70 -7.12
C LEU A 153 11.00 -2.45 -7.95
N VAL A 154 10.70 -1.26 -7.43
CA VAL A 154 11.05 0.01 -8.10
C VAL A 154 12.56 0.14 -8.22
N CYS A 155 13.30 -0.19 -7.17
CA CYS A 155 14.76 -0.17 -7.17
C CYS A 155 15.35 -1.13 -8.23
N LEU A 156 14.85 -2.37 -8.30
CA LEU A 156 15.25 -3.33 -9.35
C LEU A 156 14.90 -2.81 -10.75
N ALA A 157 13.73 -2.19 -10.93
CA ALA A 157 13.31 -1.66 -12.22
C ALA A 157 14.17 -0.46 -12.67
N GLN A 158 14.59 0.39 -11.73
CA GLN A 158 15.56 1.45 -12.00
C GLN A 158 16.93 0.88 -12.36
N ALA A 159 17.42 -0.13 -11.62
CA ALA A 159 18.68 -0.80 -11.93
C ALA A 159 18.66 -1.45 -13.33
N TRP A 160 17.56 -2.11 -13.70
CA TRP A 160 17.32 -2.60 -15.06
C TRP A 160 17.42 -1.48 -16.11
N GLN A 161 16.81 -0.33 -15.86
CA GLN A 161 16.88 0.82 -16.79
C GLN A 161 18.28 1.42 -16.91
N ILE A 162 19.08 1.39 -15.84
CA ILE A 162 20.46 1.89 -15.83
C ILE A 162 21.39 0.94 -16.60
N THR A 163 21.27 -0.37 -16.39
CA THR A 163 22.29 -1.34 -16.85
C THR A 163 21.84 -2.23 -17.99
N SER A 164 20.53 -2.39 -18.21
CA SER A 164 19.95 -3.44 -19.05
C SER A 164 20.39 -4.87 -18.67
N ASP A 165 20.79 -5.09 -17.42
CA ASP A 165 21.15 -6.41 -16.89
C ASP A 165 19.88 -7.21 -16.53
N ALA A 166 19.67 -8.33 -17.23
CA ALA A 166 18.48 -9.18 -17.10
C ALA A 166 18.24 -9.68 -15.67
N ARG A 167 19.28 -9.80 -14.82
CA ARG A 167 19.14 -10.27 -13.43
C ARG A 167 18.17 -9.42 -12.61
N TYR A 168 18.12 -8.11 -12.86
CA TYR A 168 17.17 -7.23 -12.17
C TYR A 168 15.73 -7.48 -12.62
N LEU A 169 15.53 -7.75 -13.91
CA LEU A 169 14.22 -8.05 -14.48
C LEU A 169 13.70 -9.42 -14.03
N ASP A 170 14.56 -10.43 -14.03
CA ASP A 170 14.28 -11.77 -13.51
C ASP A 170 13.97 -11.72 -12.01
N GLY A 171 14.68 -10.86 -11.27
CA GLY A 171 14.43 -10.62 -9.86
C GLY A 171 13.03 -10.04 -9.59
N ILE A 172 12.57 -9.08 -10.41
CA ILE A 172 11.19 -8.57 -10.34
C ILE A 172 10.19 -9.70 -10.56
N GLY A 173 10.42 -10.57 -11.55
CA GLY A 173 9.57 -11.73 -11.82
C GLY A 173 9.47 -12.67 -10.62
N THR A 174 10.61 -13.03 -10.03
CA THR A 174 10.71 -13.92 -8.85
C THR A 174 9.94 -13.37 -7.65
N LEU A 175 10.10 -12.08 -7.36
CA LEU A 175 9.42 -11.44 -6.24
C LEU A 175 7.91 -11.32 -6.46
N LEU A 176 7.46 -10.97 -7.68
CA LEU A 176 6.03 -10.90 -8.00
C LEU A 176 5.35 -12.27 -7.92
N GLU A 177 5.95 -13.30 -8.55
CA GLU A 177 5.43 -14.67 -8.54
C GLU A 177 5.29 -15.19 -7.10
N SER A 178 6.37 -15.08 -6.32
CA SER A 178 6.34 -15.53 -4.92
C SER A 178 5.30 -14.78 -4.07
N TRP A 179 5.07 -13.49 -4.33
CA TRP A 179 4.05 -12.71 -3.64
C TRP A 179 2.64 -13.17 -4.02
N PHE A 180 2.35 -13.40 -5.31
CA PHE A 180 1.03 -13.87 -5.75
C PHE A 180 0.67 -15.22 -5.13
N VAL A 181 1.66 -16.11 -4.96
CA VAL A 181 1.47 -17.42 -4.31
C VAL A 181 1.25 -17.28 -2.80
N GLN A 182 2.07 -16.48 -2.11
CA GLN A 182 2.03 -16.37 -0.65
C GLN A 182 0.95 -15.42 -0.12
N CYS A 183 0.48 -14.46 -0.92
CA CYS A 183 -0.46 -13.41 -0.52
C CYS A 183 -1.76 -13.47 -1.36
N PRO A 184 -2.46 -14.62 -1.39
CA PRO A 184 -3.64 -14.79 -2.24
C PRO A 184 -4.75 -13.82 -1.86
N TYR A 185 -5.55 -13.44 -2.86
CA TYR A 185 -6.56 -12.42 -2.71
C TYR A 185 -7.50 -12.66 -1.54
N ALA A 186 -7.68 -11.54 -0.83
CA ALA A 186 -8.44 -11.29 0.38
C ALA A 186 -7.92 -11.97 1.66
N LEU A 187 -6.82 -12.71 1.62
CA LEU A 187 -6.29 -13.45 2.77
C LEU A 187 -4.98 -12.88 3.30
N GLY A 188 -4.84 -12.89 4.62
CA GLY A 188 -3.62 -12.50 5.30
C GLY A 188 -3.47 -10.98 5.51
N PRO A 189 -2.35 -10.58 6.13
CA PRO A 189 -2.12 -9.21 6.57
C PRO A 189 -2.06 -8.21 5.41
N ASN A 190 -1.66 -8.65 4.22
CA ASN A 190 -1.55 -7.81 3.03
C ASN A 190 -2.91 -7.36 2.46
N TRP A 191 -4.00 -8.02 2.84
CA TRP A 191 -5.38 -7.69 2.42
C TRP A 191 -6.22 -7.16 3.59
N SER A 192 -5.58 -6.56 4.60
CA SER A 192 -6.26 -5.95 5.75
C SER A 192 -6.46 -4.44 5.63
N SER A 193 -5.59 -3.78 4.86
CA SER A 193 -5.55 -2.32 4.67
C SER A 193 -5.66 -1.95 3.19
N ALA A 194 -6.65 -1.12 2.85
CA ALA A 194 -6.82 -0.61 1.49
C ALA A 194 -5.73 0.41 1.10
N LEU A 195 -5.19 1.15 2.08
CA LEU A 195 -4.03 2.02 1.87
C LEU A 195 -2.83 1.23 1.35
N GLU A 196 -2.50 0.11 1.98
CA GLU A 196 -1.35 -0.72 1.57
C GLU A 196 -1.55 -1.29 0.16
N ALA A 197 -2.79 -1.61 -0.22
CA ALA A 197 -3.13 -1.97 -1.59
C ALA A 197 -2.95 -0.80 -2.57
N GLY A 198 -3.32 0.42 -2.16
CA GLY A 198 -3.10 1.64 -2.94
C GLY A 198 -1.62 1.94 -3.19
N ILE A 199 -0.80 1.84 -2.15
CA ILE A 199 0.66 2.02 -2.24
C ILE A 199 1.27 0.98 -3.21
N ARG A 200 0.88 -0.30 -3.11
CA ARG A 200 1.33 -1.31 -4.06
C ARG A 200 0.96 -0.98 -5.50
N LEU A 201 -0.26 -0.50 -5.77
CA LEU A 201 -0.67 -0.11 -7.13
C LEU A 201 0.18 1.04 -7.67
N ILE A 202 0.54 2.02 -6.82
CA ILE A 202 1.45 3.09 -7.18
C ILE A 202 2.82 2.49 -7.55
N ASN A 203 3.44 1.73 -6.66
CA ASN A 203 4.76 1.16 -6.91
C ASN A 203 4.77 0.22 -8.12
N TRP A 204 3.76 -0.63 -8.28
CA TRP A 204 3.63 -1.50 -9.45
C TRP A 204 3.47 -0.73 -10.74
N SER A 205 2.77 0.40 -10.75
CA SER A 205 2.63 1.23 -11.95
C SER A 205 3.95 1.91 -12.34
N ILE A 206 4.80 2.22 -11.36
CA ILE A 206 6.15 2.73 -11.58
C ILE A 206 7.00 1.62 -12.21
N VAL A 207 7.07 0.45 -11.56
CA VAL A 207 7.79 -0.73 -12.05
C VAL A 207 7.35 -1.05 -13.48
N TRP A 208 6.05 -1.16 -13.72
CA TRP A 208 5.45 -1.45 -15.01
C TRP A 208 5.93 -0.49 -16.10
N GLN A 209 5.93 0.81 -15.83
CA GLN A 209 6.40 1.82 -16.79
C GLN A 209 7.92 1.75 -17.03
N LEU A 210 8.70 1.51 -15.99
CA LEU A 210 10.16 1.39 -16.08
C LEU A 210 10.59 0.14 -16.86
N ILE A 211 9.90 -0.99 -16.72
CA ILE A 211 10.27 -2.22 -17.43
C ILE A 211 9.73 -2.29 -18.87
N GLY A 212 8.99 -1.28 -19.34
CA GLY A 212 8.45 -1.20 -20.71
C GLY A 212 6.99 -1.64 -20.89
N GLY A 213 6.26 -1.84 -19.79
CA GLY A 213 4.84 -2.20 -19.79
C GLY A 213 4.55 -3.52 -20.52
N LEU A 214 3.53 -3.56 -21.37
CA LEU A 214 3.17 -4.76 -22.14
C LEU A 214 4.30 -5.26 -23.05
N SER A 215 5.21 -4.38 -23.45
CA SER A 215 6.35 -4.68 -24.32
C SER A 215 7.61 -5.09 -23.55
N SER A 216 7.52 -5.23 -22.22
CA SER A 216 8.66 -5.62 -21.39
C SER A 216 9.27 -6.96 -21.82
N PRO A 217 10.61 -7.09 -21.84
CA PRO A 217 11.27 -8.39 -22.06
C PRO A 217 10.82 -9.48 -21.09
N LEU A 218 10.40 -9.08 -19.88
CA LEU A 218 9.87 -9.99 -18.85
C LEU A 218 8.69 -10.84 -19.34
N PHE A 219 7.95 -10.37 -20.35
CA PHE A 219 6.73 -11.00 -20.83
C PHE A 219 6.88 -11.71 -22.18
N GLN A 220 8.09 -11.82 -22.73
CA GLN A 220 8.31 -12.36 -24.07
C GLN A 220 8.11 -13.89 -24.13
N HIS A 221 8.57 -14.61 -23.09
CA HIS A 221 8.49 -16.07 -23.02
C HIS A 221 7.18 -16.56 -22.37
N PRO A 222 6.78 -17.83 -22.57
CA PRO A 222 5.51 -18.37 -22.04
C PRO A 222 5.31 -18.15 -20.53
N VAL A 223 6.32 -18.39 -19.71
CA VAL A 223 6.26 -18.14 -18.24
C VAL A 223 6.00 -16.68 -17.93
N GLY A 224 6.68 -15.76 -18.64
CA GLY A 224 6.45 -14.32 -18.52
C GLY A 224 5.03 -13.88 -18.88
N LYS A 225 4.39 -14.56 -19.85
CA LYS A 225 2.99 -14.28 -20.22
C LYS A 225 2.01 -14.70 -19.11
N VAL A 226 2.29 -15.81 -18.41
CA VAL A 226 1.54 -16.24 -17.23
C VAL A 226 1.71 -15.22 -16.11
N LEU A 227 2.95 -14.85 -15.79
CA LEU A 227 3.25 -13.81 -14.79
C LEU A 227 2.51 -12.49 -15.09
N ARG A 228 2.48 -12.06 -16.36
CA ARG A 228 1.71 -10.87 -16.77
C ARG A 228 0.23 -11.04 -16.48
N ALA A 229 -0.36 -12.20 -16.78
CA ALA A 229 -1.78 -12.46 -16.52
C ALA A 229 -2.08 -12.45 -15.01
N ASP A 230 -1.22 -13.06 -14.20
CA ASP A 230 -1.34 -13.06 -12.73
C ASP A 230 -1.20 -11.66 -12.15
N TRP A 231 -0.25 -10.87 -12.66
CA TRP A 231 -0.06 -9.49 -12.23
C TRP A 231 -1.26 -8.61 -12.58
N LEU A 232 -1.78 -8.71 -13.80
CA LEU A 232 -3.00 -7.97 -14.20
C LEU A 232 -4.22 -8.41 -13.38
N THR A 233 -4.35 -9.71 -13.09
CA THR A 233 -5.39 -10.25 -12.20
C THR A 233 -5.27 -9.64 -10.80
N SER A 234 -4.05 -9.58 -10.27
CA SER A 234 -3.76 -8.99 -8.97
C SER A 234 -4.06 -7.49 -8.95
N ILE A 235 -3.66 -6.74 -9.99
CA ILE A 235 -3.95 -5.30 -10.15
C ILE A 235 -5.47 -5.04 -10.08
N TRP A 236 -6.27 -5.78 -10.84
CA TRP A 236 -7.72 -5.62 -10.82
C TRP A 236 -8.30 -5.88 -9.42
N ARG A 237 -7.83 -6.96 -8.77
CA ARG A 237 -8.26 -7.32 -7.42
C ARG A 237 -7.89 -6.27 -6.38
N HIS A 238 -6.73 -5.62 -6.49
CA HIS A 238 -6.34 -4.51 -5.63
C HIS A 238 -7.27 -3.30 -5.84
N ALA A 239 -7.57 -2.94 -7.09
CA ALA A 239 -8.46 -1.82 -7.39
C ALA A 239 -9.88 -2.05 -6.85
N GLU A 240 -10.45 -3.24 -7.05
CA GLU A 240 -11.78 -3.59 -6.52
C GLU A 240 -11.76 -3.71 -4.99
N PHE A 241 -10.68 -4.23 -4.40
CA PHE A 241 -10.52 -4.23 -2.95
C PHE A 241 -10.56 -2.82 -2.37
N ILE A 242 -9.84 -1.87 -2.97
CA ILE A 242 -9.85 -0.46 -2.54
C ILE A 242 -11.27 0.11 -2.64
N ARG A 243 -11.98 -0.11 -3.76
CA ARG A 243 -13.35 0.39 -3.95
C ARG A 243 -14.31 -0.13 -2.88
N GLY A 244 -14.20 -1.40 -2.51
CA GLY A 244 -15.03 -2.02 -1.49
C GLY A 244 -14.69 -1.60 -0.05
N HIS A 245 -13.48 -1.07 0.19
CA HIS A 245 -12.92 -0.93 1.54
C HIS A 245 -12.33 0.44 1.85
N GLN A 246 -12.79 1.49 1.18
CA GLN A 246 -12.31 2.86 1.41
C GLN A 246 -12.52 3.30 2.87
N SER A 247 -11.51 3.97 3.43
CA SER A 247 -11.48 4.48 4.81
C SER A 247 -12.34 5.75 5.00
N ARG A 248 -13.58 5.73 4.51
CA ARG A 248 -14.52 6.85 4.61
C ARG A 248 -14.91 7.14 6.06
N HIS A 249 -15.19 8.41 6.35
CA HIS A 249 -15.71 8.88 7.64
C HIS A 249 -14.78 8.69 8.85
N SER A 250 -13.50 8.39 8.63
CA SER A 250 -12.46 8.55 9.66
C SER A 250 -11.99 10.01 9.64
N SER A 251 -12.12 10.73 10.75
CA SER A 251 -11.65 12.11 10.88
C SER A 251 -10.16 12.22 10.51
N ALA A 252 -9.81 13.13 9.59
CA ALA A 252 -8.44 13.44 9.15
C ALA A 252 -7.58 12.19 8.96
N ASN A 253 -7.79 11.45 7.86
CA ASN A 253 -7.11 10.19 7.62
C ASN A 253 -6.47 10.14 6.23
N ASN A 254 -5.15 10.26 6.22
CA ASN A 254 -4.26 10.11 5.06
C ASN A 254 -4.51 8.83 4.26
N HIS A 255 -5.08 7.78 4.90
CA HIS A 255 -5.40 6.53 4.23
C HIS A 255 -6.32 6.75 3.03
N LEU A 256 -7.38 7.56 3.18
CA LEU A 256 -8.35 7.74 2.09
C LEU A 256 -7.71 8.41 0.86
N ILE A 257 -6.82 9.39 1.07
CA ILE A 257 -6.08 10.02 -0.03
C ILE A 257 -5.17 8.99 -0.70
N GLY A 258 -4.40 8.20 0.05
CA GLY A 258 -3.52 7.17 -0.52
C GLY A 258 -4.28 6.05 -1.25
N GLU A 259 -5.42 5.63 -0.72
CA GLU A 259 -6.35 4.67 -1.36
C GLU A 259 -6.84 5.20 -2.71
N LEU A 260 -7.34 6.44 -2.74
CA LEU A 260 -7.85 7.06 -3.96
C LEU A 260 -6.73 7.33 -4.96
N THR A 261 -5.54 7.77 -4.53
CA THR A 261 -4.38 7.91 -5.42
C THR A 261 -4.03 6.58 -6.08
N GLY A 262 -3.92 5.49 -5.31
CA GLY A 262 -3.64 4.17 -5.87
C GLY A 262 -4.70 3.71 -6.88
N LEU A 263 -5.98 3.95 -6.59
CA LEU A 263 -7.08 3.65 -7.49
C LEU A 263 -7.06 4.49 -8.78
N PHE A 264 -6.76 5.79 -8.66
CA PHE A 264 -6.64 6.70 -9.80
C PHE A 264 -5.47 6.30 -10.71
N VAL A 265 -4.32 6.01 -10.11
CA VAL A 265 -3.11 5.55 -10.81
C VAL A 265 -3.39 4.23 -11.52
N ALA A 266 -4.02 3.27 -10.85
CA ALA A 266 -4.35 1.99 -11.47
C ALA A 266 -5.26 2.14 -12.70
N GLY A 267 -6.32 2.94 -12.58
CA GLY A 267 -7.20 3.22 -13.71
C GLY A 267 -6.50 3.98 -14.84
N SER A 268 -5.47 4.78 -14.55
CA SER A 268 -4.70 5.55 -15.54
C SER A 268 -3.65 4.70 -16.26
N THR A 269 -2.91 3.87 -15.52
CA THR A 269 -1.83 3.02 -16.05
C THR A 269 -2.37 1.76 -16.72
N TRP A 270 -3.47 1.18 -16.24
CA TRP A 270 -4.03 -0.07 -16.77
C TRP A 270 -5.51 0.08 -17.19
N PRO A 271 -5.82 0.75 -18.31
CA PRO A 271 -7.20 0.99 -18.78
C PRO A 271 -7.87 -0.24 -19.42
N TYR A 272 -7.44 -1.45 -19.05
CA TYR A 272 -7.80 -2.69 -19.74
C TYR A 272 -9.23 -3.17 -19.46
N TRP A 273 -9.84 -2.68 -18.39
CA TRP A 273 -11.21 -3.01 -17.96
C TRP A 273 -12.15 -1.81 -18.09
N ASP A 274 -13.47 -2.02 -18.12
CA ASP A 274 -14.40 -0.88 -18.21
C ASP A 274 -14.51 -0.15 -16.88
N GLU A 275 -14.37 -0.91 -15.80
CA GLU A 275 -14.25 -0.48 -14.41
C GLU A 275 -13.11 0.53 -14.23
N ALA A 276 -12.01 0.42 -15.00
CA ALA A 276 -10.90 1.38 -14.93
C ALA A 276 -11.34 2.83 -15.21
N LYS A 277 -12.39 3.04 -16.01
CA LYS A 277 -12.98 4.38 -16.20
C LYS A 277 -13.67 4.86 -14.92
N GLN A 278 -14.38 3.96 -14.24
CA GLN A 278 -15.06 4.26 -12.98
C GLN A 278 -14.04 4.50 -11.86
N TRP A 279 -12.97 3.70 -11.79
CA TRP A 279 -11.86 3.86 -10.84
C TRP A 279 -11.28 5.28 -10.91
N ARG A 280 -10.97 5.77 -12.12
CA ARG A 280 -10.46 7.14 -12.30
C ARG A 280 -11.46 8.23 -11.95
N ARG A 281 -12.76 8.01 -12.22
CA ARG A 281 -13.81 8.99 -11.92
C ARG A 281 -14.01 9.09 -10.40
N ASP A 282 -14.30 7.97 -9.75
CA ASP A 282 -14.52 7.89 -8.30
C ASP A 282 -13.31 8.44 -7.53
N ALA A 283 -12.10 8.04 -7.94
CA ALA A 283 -10.89 8.50 -7.31
C ALA A 283 -10.62 9.99 -7.53
N ARG A 284 -10.94 10.52 -8.71
CA ARG A 284 -10.80 11.96 -8.99
C ARG A 284 -11.70 12.78 -8.10
N ASP A 285 -12.99 12.47 -8.10
CA ASP A 285 -13.99 13.20 -7.34
C ASP A 285 -13.67 13.14 -5.83
N GLY A 286 -13.21 11.98 -5.37
CA GLY A 286 -12.71 11.79 -4.02
C GLY A 286 -11.48 12.66 -3.71
N LEU A 287 -10.45 12.65 -4.56
CA LEU A 287 -9.22 13.41 -4.33
C LEU A 287 -9.45 14.92 -4.34
N GLU A 288 -10.25 15.45 -5.27
CA GLU A 288 -10.60 16.88 -5.32
C GLU A 288 -11.35 17.34 -4.07
N ARG A 289 -12.18 16.46 -3.50
CA ARG A 289 -12.87 16.72 -2.26
C ARG A 289 -11.93 16.61 -1.05
N GLU A 290 -11.19 15.52 -0.94
CA GLU A 290 -10.40 15.21 0.26
C GLU A 290 -9.16 16.11 0.39
N VAL A 291 -8.55 16.58 -0.71
CA VAL A 291 -7.46 17.57 -0.62
C VAL A 291 -7.94 18.85 0.09
N LEU A 292 -9.19 19.26 -0.14
CA LEU A 292 -9.78 20.46 0.45
C LEU A 292 -10.22 20.23 1.90
N ILE A 293 -10.70 19.03 2.22
CA ILE A 293 -11.19 18.65 3.56
C ILE A 293 -10.05 18.35 4.52
N GLN A 294 -9.00 17.67 4.08
CA GLN A 294 -7.96 17.14 4.97
C GLN A 294 -6.77 18.09 5.15
N ASN A 295 -6.69 19.14 4.34
CA ASN A 295 -5.69 20.20 4.49
C ASN A 295 -6.43 21.51 4.82
N ALA A 296 -5.81 22.41 5.58
CA ALA A 296 -6.38 23.72 5.86
C ALA A 296 -6.10 24.73 4.71
N PRO A 297 -6.79 25.88 4.65
CA PRO A 297 -6.55 26.89 3.61
C PRO A 297 -5.11 27.43 3.57
N ASP A 298 -4.42 27.41 4.71
CA ASP A 298 -3.00 27.74 4.86
C ASP A 298 -2.06 26.57 4.48
N GLY A 299 -2.60 25.43 4.04
CA GLY A 299 -1.84 24.27 3.62
C GLY A 299 -1.56 23.25 4.73
N VAL A 300 -1.76 23.57 6.01
CA VAL A 300 -1.43 22.64 7.09
C VAL A 300 -2.34 21.41 7.02
N ASN A 301 -1.74 20.22 6.95
CA ASN A 301 -2.50 18.98 7.01
C ASN A 301 -3.18 18.82 8.38
N ARG A 302 -4.44 18.39 8.40
CA ARG A 302 -5.25 18.34 9.63
C ARG A 302 -4.86 17.23 10.60
N GLU A 303 -4.00 16.29 10.24
CA GLU A 303 -3.37 15.36 11.18
C GLU A 303 -2.22 15.99 11.98
N GLN A 304 -1.82 17.22 11.64
CA GLN A 304 -0.85 18.03 12.38
C GLN A 304 0.48 17.30 12.66
N THR A 305 0.92 16.48 11.71
CA THR A 305 2.20 15.77 11.75
C THR A 305 2.94 15.97 10.43
N THR A 306 4.20 16.42 10.49
CA THR A 306 5.01 16.68 9.28
C THR A 306 5.19 15.45 8.40
N ALA A 307 5.35 14.26 9.01
CA ALA A 307 5.43 13.01 8.27
C ALA A 307 4.15 12.72 7.46
N TYR A 308 2.96 12.97 8.02
CA TYR A 308 1.71 12.79 7.29
C TYR A 308 1.46 13.89 6.26
N GLN A 309 1.92 15.12 6.52
CA GLN A 309 1.89 16.18 5.52
C GLN A 309 2.70 15.78 4.27
N GLN A 310 3.95 15.34 4.45
CA GLN A 310 4.77 14.85 3.34
C GLN A 310 4.09 13.67 2.64
N PHE A 311 3.62 12.68 3.40
CA PHE A 311 3.02 11.47 2.85
C PHE A 311 1.76 11.76 2.02
N VAL A 312 0.88 12.64 2.50
CA VAL A 312 -0.31 13.09 1.77
C VAL A 312 0.09 13.90 0.53
N TRP A 313 1.08 14.79 0.66
CA TRP A 313 1.55 15.60 -0.47
C TRP A 313 2.10 14.73 -1.61
N ASP A 314 2.90 13.71 -1.29
CA ASP A 314 3.45 12.76 -2.27
C ASP A 314 2.33 12.02 -3.02
N PHE A 315 1.29 11.54 -2.31
CA PHE A 315 0.13 10.92 -2.96
C PHE A 315 -0.60 11.87 -3.91
N LEU A 316 -0.78 13.13 -3.51
CA LEU A 316 -1.46 14.13 -4.32
C LEU A 316 -0.62 14.50 -5.55
N LEU A 317 0.70 14.59 -5.41
CA LEU A 317 1.60 14.83 -6.54
C LEU A 317 1.53 13.70 -7.56
N ILE A 318 1.64 12.45 -7.10
CA ILE A 318 1.57 11.26 -7.97
C ILE A 318 0.24 11.22 -8.72
N ALA A 319 -0.88 11.46 -8.03
CA ALA A 319 -2.18 11.54 -8.68
C ALA A 319 -2.21 12.66 -9.73
N GLY A 320 -1.68 13.84 -9.41
CA GLY A 320 -1.62 14.99 -10.31
C GLY A 320 -0.80 14.72 -11.58
N LEU A 321 0.34 14.05 -11.45
CA LEU A 321 1.16 13.62 -12.58
C LEU A 321 0.42 12.60 -13.46
N ALA A 322 -0.22 11.60 -12.84
CA ALA A 322 -1.05 10.64 -13.54
C ALA A 322 -2.21 11.32 -14.29
N ALA A 323 -2.86 12.32 -13.67
CA ALA A 323 -3.99 13.04 -14.26
C ALA A 323 -3.55 13.85 -15.47
N ARG A 324 -2.43 14.58 -15.38
CA ARG A 324 -1.82 15.30 -16.51
C ARG A 324 -1.52 14.36 -17.67
N ALA A 325 -0.98 13.18 -17.40
CA ALA A 325 -0.69 12.17 -18.42
C ALA A 325 -1.94 11.61 -19.13
N THR A 326 -3.13 11.74 -18.53
CA THR A 326 -4.41 11.41 -19.18
C THR A 326 -4.98 12.53 -20.05
N GLY A 327 -4.32 13.69 -20.12
CA GLY A 327 -4.81 14.89 -20.82
C GLY A 327 -5.91 15.64 -20.06
N LYS A 328 -6.19 15.27 -18.81
CA LYS A 328 -7.20 15.91 -17.95
C LYS A 328 -6.63 16.16 -16.55
N THR A 329 -6.11 17.36 -16.33
CA THR A 329 -5.59 17.78 -15.01
C THR A 329 -6.70 17.82 -13.95
N PHE A 330 -6.33 17.83 -12.67
CA PHE A 330 -7.23 18.22 -11.57
C PHE A 330 -7.53 19.72 -11.61
N SER A 331 -8.60 20.12 -10.92
CA SER A 331 -9.03 21.51 -10.76
C SER A 331 -7.97 22.43 -10.17
N ASP A 332 -8.12 23.73 -10.40
CA ASP A 332 -7.21 24.74 -9.84
C ASP A 332 -7.22 24.70 -8.30
N ALA A 333 -8.37 24.46 -7.68
CA ALA A 333 -8.49 24.33 -6.23
C ALA A 333 -7.62 23.19 -5.66
N TYR A 334 -7.47 22.09 -6.40
CA TYR A 334 -6.59 20.98 -6.03
C TYR A 334 -5.12 21.43 -6.01
N TRP A 335 -4.67 22.07 -7.09
CA TRP A 335 -3.28 22.52 -7.23
C TRP A 335 -2.94 23.66 -6.26
N SER A 336 -3.81 24.66 -6.13
CA SER A 336 -3.62 25.75 -5.17
C SER A 336 -3.52 25.24 -3.73
N ARG A 337 -4.29 24.19 -3.37
CA ARG A 337 -4.16 23.59 -2.04
C ARG A 337 -2.83 22.87 -1.86
N MET A 338 -2.38 22.12 -2.87
CA MET A 338 -1.07 21.45 -2.83
C MET A 338 0.10 22.44 -2.73
N GLU A 339 0.00 23.59 -3.42
CA GLU A 339 1.01 24.65 -3.34
C GLU A 339 1.07 25.24 -1.94
N ALA A 340 -0.09 25.48 -1.30
CA ALA A 340 -0.14 25.97 0.08
C ALA A 340 0.50 24.98 1.07
N MET A 341 0.44 23.67 0.82
CA MET A 341 1.07 22.64 1.68
C MET A 341 2.61 22.67 1.69
N LEU A 342 3.26 23.42 0.79
CA LEU A 342 4.71 23.55 0.70
C LEU A 342 5.29 24.72 1.52
N VAL A 343 4.44 25.66 1.92
CA VAL A 343 4.79 26.86 2.70
C VAL A 343 4.60 26.55 4.18
#